data_AF-A0AAD9V8X4-F1
#
_entry.id   AF-A0AAD9V8X4-F1
#
_cell.length_a   1.000
_cell.length_b   1.000
_cell.length_c   1.000
_cell.angle_alpha   90.00
_cell.angle_beta   90.00
_cell.angle_gamma   90.00
#
_symmetry.space_group_name_H-M   'P 1'
#
loop_
_entity.id
_entity.type
_entity.pdbx_description
1 polymer ?
#
loop_
_entity_poly.entity_id
_entity_poly.type
_entity_poly.pdbx_seq_one_letter_code
_entity_poly.pdbx_strand_id
1 'polypeptide(L)'
;MMYQTDCFKIVQDDREVLPYIIQVYRSTPHAGTGMTPAKLMLDREIATKLPVVLELEKGIFPEERCKRYQEKLRDYADKKRRAQHHDLVVGDVVFVATLTQGKLTQCVSVSCAWSKMDTKF
;
A
#
# COMPACT_ATOMS: atom_id res chain seq x y z
N MET A 1 -33.25 -12.29 1.73
CA MET A 1 -32.00 -12.15 0.98
C MET A 1 -32.13 -10.95 0.06
N MET A 2 -31.56 -9.79 0.41
CA MET A 2 -31.32 -8.68 -0.54
C MET A 2 -30.34 -7.68 0.10
N TYR A 3 -29.03 -7.94 -0.02
CA TYR A 3 -27.99 -6.92 0.19
C TYR A 3 -26.90 -7.12 -0.86
N GLN A 4 -27.30 -7.10 -2.13
CA GLN A 4 -26.36 -7.20 -3.24
C GLN A 4 -26.89 -6.31 -4.37
N THR A 5 -26.53 -5.03 -4.32
CA THR A 5 -26.34 -4.08 -5.45
C THR A 5 -26.63 -2.66 -4.96
N ASP A 6 -25.63 -1.97 -4.40
CA ASP A 6 -25.59 -0.49 -4.45
C ASP A 6 -24.19 0.09 -4.10
N CYS A 7 -23.12 -0.71 -4.05
CA CYS A 7 -21.76 -0.19 -3.86
C CYS A 7 -21.25 0.62 -5.07
N PHE A 8 -21.92 0.55 -6.22
CA PHE A 8 -21.41 1.12 -7.49
C PHE A 8 -21.87 2.56 -7.77
N LYS A 9 -22.74 3.15 -6.95
CA LYS A 9 -23.25 4.53 -7.14
C LYS A 9 -22.51 5.62 -6.36
N ILE A 10 -21.47 5.28 -5.61
CA ILE A 10 -20.74 6.23 -4.74
C ILE A 10 -19.84 7.20 -5.57
N VAL A 11 -19.63 6.94 -6.86
CA VAL A 11 -18.56 7.59 -7.66
C VAL A 11 -19.11 8.63 -8.65
N GLN A 12 -20.04 9.51 -8.24
CA GLN A 12 -20.50 10.60 -9.12
C GLN A 12 -20.44 12.01 -8.52
N ASP A 13 -20.46 12.19 -7.20
CA ASP A 13 -20.14 13.46 -6.55
C ASP A 13 -19.25 13.21 -5.32
N ASP A 14 -17.97 13.51 -5.46
CA ASP A 14 -16.92 13.19 -4.50
C ASP A 14 -16.80 14.23 -3.38
N ARG A 15 -17.28 15.45 -3.60
CA ARG A 15 -17.10 16.57 -2.65
C ARG A 15 -17.84 16.38 -1.33
N GLU A 16 -19.02 15.77 -1.37
CA GLU A 16 -19.83 15.54 -0.16
C GLU A 16 -19.45 14.25 0.58
N VAL A 17 -19.00 13.24 -0.17
CA VAL A 17 -18.73 11.91 0.37
C VAL A 17 -17.32 11.78 0.93
N LEU A 18 -16.36 12.52 0.36
CA LEU A 18 -14.95 12.46 0.76
C LEU A 18 -14.72 12.74 2.26
N PRO A 19 -15.34 13.77 2.89
CA PRO A 19 -15.17 14.01 4.32
C PRO A 19 -15.60 12.82 5.18
N TYR A 20 -16.70 12.17 4.82
CA TYR A 20 -17.20 10.98 5.51
C TYR A 20 -16.24 9.79 5.39
N ILE A 21 -15.75 9.52 4.17
CA ILE A 21 -14.76 8.44 3.92
C ILE A 21 -13.48 8.69 4.73
N ILE A 22 -12.96 9.92 4.72
CA ILE A 22 -11.74 10.28 5.46
C ILE A 22 -11.96 10.10 6.97
N GLN A 23 -13.12 10.48 7.49
CA GLN A 23 -13.43 10.31 8.91
C GLN A 23 -13.42 8.83 9.31
N VAL A 24 -14.09 7.97 8.53
CA VAL A 24 -14.14 6.52 8.77
C VAL A 24 -12.75 5.91 8.67
N TYR A 25 -11.96 6.29 7.67
CA TYR A 25 -10.59 5.82 7.52
C TYR A 25 -9.73 6.20 8.74
N ARG A 26 -9.83 7.44 9.23
CA ARG A 26 -9.08 7.93 10.38
C ARG A 26 -9.45 7.25 11.70
N SER A 27 -10.68 6.75 11.85
CA SER A 27 -11.16 6.07 13.06
C SER A 27 -11.00 4.54 13.01
N THR A 28 -10.72 3.95 11.85
CA THR A 28 -10.62 2.49 11.69
C THR A 28 -9.16 2.04 11.87
N PRO A 29 -8.88 1.01 12.68
CA PRO A 29 -7.52 0.50 12.83
C PRO A 29 -7.01 -0.08 11.50
N HIS A 30 -5.80 0.33 11.10
CA HIS A 30 -5.20 -0.11 9.85
C HIS A 30 -4.53 -1.50 10.00
N ALA A 31 -4.73 -2.41 9.05
CA ALA A 31 -4.26 -3.80 9.16
C ALA A 31 -2.74 -3.93 9.37
N GLY A 32 -1.94 -3.09 8.69
CA GLY A 32 -0.48 -3.13 8.78
C GLY A 32 0.06 -2.57 10.10
N THR A 33 -0.63 -1.60 10.68
CA THR A 33 -0.11 -0.85 11.85
C THR A 33 -0.81 -1.25 13.15
N GLY A 34 -2.01 -1.84 13.07
CA GLY A 34 -2.87 -2.15 14.22
C GLY A 34 -3.48 -0.93 14.90
N MET A 35 -2.99 0.28 14.59
CA MET A 35 -3.48 1.55 15.12
C MET A 35 -4.30 2.32 14.09
N THR A 36 -5.14 3.24 14.59
CA THR A 36 -5.92 4.14 13.75
C THR A 36 -5.03 5.24 13.17
N PRO A 37 -5.27 5.71 11.93
CA PRO A 37 -4.49 6.82 11.37
C PRO A 37 -4.55 8.10 12.20
N ALA A 38 -5.68 8.39 12.85
CA ALA A 38 -5.80 9.54 13.76
C ALA A 38 -4.79 9.46 14.92
N LYS A 39 -4.63 8.26 15.50
CA LYS A 39 -3.69 8.02 16.59
C LYS A 39 -2.24 8.20 16.15
N LEU A 40 -1.90 7.79 14.93
CA LEU A 40 -0.53 7.92 14.42
C LEU A 40 -0.15 9.36 14.04
N MET A 41 -1.12 10.16 13.60
CA MET A 41 -0.85 11.54 13.13
C MET A 41 -1.02 12.60 14.22
N LEU A 42 -1.95 12.38 15.14
CA LEU A 42 -2.41 13.38 16.12
C LEU A 42 -2.29 12.90 17.57
N ASP A 43 -1.74 11.69 17.79
CA ASP A 43 -1.61 11.04 19.10
C ASP A 43 -2.92 10.95 19.91
N ARG A 44 -4.06 11.04 19.22
CA ARG A 44 -5.40 11.00 19.81
C ARG A 44 -6.36 10.17 18.97
N GLU A 45 -7.33 9.56 19.63
CA GLU A 45 -8.39 8.83 18.95
C GLU A 45 -9.61 9.71 18.70
N ILE A 46 -10.25 9.53 17.55
CA ILE A 46 -11.49 10.23 17.21
C ILE A 46 -12.64 9.54 17.93
N ALA A 47 -13.42 10.30 18.69
CA ALA A 47 -14.64 9.80 19.29
C ALA A 47 -15.63 9.41 18.18
N THR A 48 -15.97 8.13 18.11
CA THR A 48 -17.03 7.63 17.22
C THR A 48 -18.29 7.35 18.04
N LYS A 49 -19.41 7.11 17.34
CA LYS A 49 -20.70 6.78 18.00
C LYS A 49 -20.65 5.49 18.80
N LEU A 50 -19.69 4.61 18.51
CA LEU A 50 -19.49 3.36 19.25
C LEU A 50 -18.37 3.54 20.27
N PRO A 51 -18.56 3.08 21.52
CA PRO A 51 -17.47 3.04 22.49
C PRO A 51 -16.42 2.05 21.99
N VAL A 52 -15.20 2.53 21.81
CA VAL A 52 -14.07 1.69 21.41
C VAL A 52 -13.52 1.01 22.68
N VAL A 53 -13.62 -0.32 22.75
CA VAL A 53 -12.90 -1.10 23.75
C VAL A 53 -11.45 -1.20 23.27
N LEU A 54 -10.60 -0.29 23.74
CA LEU A 54 -9.18 -0.31 23.43
C LEU A 54 -8.49 -1.32 24.34
N GLU A 55 -8.29 -2.53 23.81
CA GLU A 55 -7.22 -3.37 24.31
C GLU A 55 -5.90 -2.67 23.94
N LEU A 56 -5.34 -1.95 24.91
CA LEU A 56 -3.98 -1.43 24.81
C LEU A 56 -3.04 -2.63 24.75
N GLU A 57 -2.72 -3.09 23.53
CA GLU A 57 -1.58 -3.99 23.28
C GLU A 57 -0.31 -3.23 23.66
N LYS A 58 0.05 -3.27 24.95
CA LYS A 58 1.28 -2.67 25.48
C LYS A 58 2.47 -3.39 24.84
N GLY A 59 3.38 -2.64 24.22
CA GLY A 59 4.65 -3.16 23.70
C GLY A 59 4.70 -3.42 22.20
N ILE A 60 3.70 -3.02 21.41
CA ILE A 60 3.78 -3.09 19.95
C ILE A 60 4.32 -1.79 19.39
N PHE A 61 5.51 -1.85 18.81
CA PHE A 61 6.08 -0.76 18.01
C PHE A 61 5.39 -0.73 16.64
N PRO A 62 4.60 0.32 16.32
CA PRO A 62 3.83 0.39 15.08
C PRO A 62 4.68 0.24 13.82
N GLU A 63 5.92 0.75 13.88
CA GLU A 63 6.89 0.69 12.80
C GLU A 63 7.35 -0.74 12.51
N GLU A 64 7.69 -1.51 13.53
CA GLU A 64 8.10 -2.92 13.37
C GLU A 64 6.97 -3.77 12.79
N ARG A 65 5.73 -3.54 13.27
CA ARG A 65 4.56 -4.23 12.74
C ARG A 65 4.33 -3.89 11.27
N CYS A 66 4.46 -2.61 10.90
CA CYS A 66 4.34 -2.15 9.52
C CYS A 66 5.40 -2.77 8.61
N LYS A 67 6.67 -2.81 9.06
CA LYS A 67 7.78 -3.46 8.34
C LYS A 67 7.47 -4.94 8.07
N ARG A 68 7.10 -5.71 9.10
CA ARG A 68 6.70 -7.13 8.94
C ARG A 68 5.51 -7.31 8.00
N TYR A 69 4.55 -6.39 8.02
CA TYR A 69 3.41 -6.42 7.11
C TYR A 69 3.83 -6.18 5.65
N GLN A 70 4.70 -5.20 5.40
CA GLN A 70 5.24 -4.91 4.07
C GLN A 70 6.08 -6.06 3.52
N GLU A 71 6.92 -6.69 4.34
CA GLU A 71 7.69 -7.88 3.98
C GLU A 71 6.76 -9.03 3.54
N LYS A 72 5.71 -9.31 4.31
CA LYS A 72 4.70 -10.32 3.93
C LYS A 72 4.03 -10.02 2.59
N LEU A 73 3.73 -8.75 2.32
CA LEU A 73 3.13 -8.35 1.04
C LEU A 73 4.10 -8.54 -0.13
N ARG A 74 5.38 -8.20 0.06
CA ARG A 74 6.44 -8.45 -0.92
C ARG A 74 6.57 -9.95 -1.19
N ASP A 75 6.72 -10.75 -0.15
CA ASP A 75 6.91 -12.19 -0.28
C ASP A 75 5.68 -12.87 -0.94
N TYR A 76 4.47 -12.39 -0.63
CA TYR A 76 3.25 -12.84 -1.31
C TYR A 76 3.26 -12.47 -2.80
N ALA A 77 3.63 -11.24 -3.14
CA ALA A 77 3.70 -10.77 -4.53
C ALA A 77 4.74 -11.57 -5.33
N ASP A 78 5.93 -11.78 -4.75
CA ASP A 78 7.02 -12.53 -5.36
C ASP A 78 6.63 -13.98 -5.58
N LYS A 79 6.05 -14.64 -4.56
CA LYS A 79 5.55 -16.02 -4.66
C LYS A 79 4.44 -16.15 -5.71
N LYS A 80 3.49 -15.20 -5.74
CA LYS A 80 2.38 -15.19 -6.70
C LYS A 80 2.86 -15.01 -8.14
N ARG A 81 3.88 -14.18 -8.35
CA ARG A 81 4.47 -13.90 -9.67
C ARG A 81 5.61 -14.85 -10.04
N ARG A 82 5.98 -15.77 -9.15
CA ARG A 82 7.14 -16.68 -9.29
C ARG A 82 8.43 -15.91 -9.57
N ALA A 83 8.60 -14.77 -8.91
CA ALA A 83 9.79 -13.95 -9.05
C ALA A 83 11.04 -14.79 -8.73
N GLN A 84 12.08 -14.64 -9.54
CA GLN A 84 13.37 -15.28 -9.34
C GLN A 84 14.41 -14.21 -9.03
N HIS A 85 15.38 -14.57 -8.19
CA HIS A 85 16.53 -13.70 -7.98
C HIS A 85 17.39 -13.71 -9.24
N HIS A 86 17.80 -12.53 -9.70
CA HIS A 86 18.74 -12.36 -10.80
C HIS A 86 19.98 -11.64 -10.29
N ASP A 87 21.14 -12.22 -10.57
CA ASP A 87 22.43 -11.64 -10.18
C ASP A 87 22.86 -10.67 -11.27
N LEU A 88 22.32 -9.44 -11.21
CA LEU A 88 22.65 -8.37 -12.15
C LEU A 88 23.90 -7.63 -11.67
N VAL A 89 24.87 -7.44 -12.57
CA VAL A 89 26.11 -6.71 -12.32
C VAL A 89 26.09 -5.38 -13.07
N VAL A 90 26.78 -4.39 -12.51
CA VAL A 90 26.95 -3.08 -13.18
C VAL A 90 27.66 -3.31 -14.51
N GLY A 91 27.09 -2.75 -15.59
CA GLY A 91 27.58 -2.97 -16.96
C GLY A 91 26.80 -4.01 -17.76
N ASP A 92 25.90 -4.77 -17.12
CA ASP A 92 25.02 -5.69 -17.85
C ASP A 92 24.02 -4.92 -18.73
N VAL A 93 23.76 -5.46 -19.92
CA VAL A 93 22.73 -4.96 -20.83
C VAL A 93 21.40 -5.58 -20.41
N VAL A 94 20.48 -4.73 -19.97
CA VAL A 94 19.15 -5.13 -19.51
C VAL A 94 18.06 -4.61 -20.44
N PHE A 95 16.98 -5.37 -20.49
CA PHE A 95 15.81 -5.09 -21.29
C PHE A 95 14.70 -4.58 -20.35
N VAL A 96 14.20 -3.36 -20.58
CA VAL A 96 13.16 -2.74 -19.76
C VAL A 96 11.83 -2.79 -20.50
N ALA A 97 10.81 -3.37 -19.88
CA ALA A 97 9.47 -3.41 -20.48
C ALA A 97 8.86 -2.01 -20.57
N THR A 98 8.35 -1.64 -21.75
CA THR A 98 7.63 -0.38 -21.96
C THR A 98 6.16 -0.55 -21.57
N LEU A 99 5.69 0.29 -20.65
CA LEU A 99 4.32 0.23 -20.09
C LEU A 99 3.26 0.80 -21.04
N THR A 100 3.66 1.71 -21.92
CA THR A 100 2.78 2.32 -22.93
C THR A 100 3.27 1.91 -24.31
N GLN A 101 2.44 1.18 -25.05
CA GLN A 101 2.77 0.72 -26.39
C GLN A 101 1.78 1.30 -27.39
N GLY A 102 2.28 1.88 -28.48
CA GLY A 102 1.54 1.90 -29.73
C GLY A 102 1.54 0.49 -30.31
N LYS A 103 0.55 0.14 -31.15
CA LYS A 103 0.41 -1.22 -31.73
C LYS A 103 1.65 -1.74 -32.48
N LEU A 104 2.60 -0.85 -32.84
CA LEU A 104 3.78 -1.14 -33.65
C LEU A 104 5.12 -0.83 -32.95
N THR A 105 5.11 -0.39 -31.68
CA THR A 105 6.36 -0.13 -30.95
C THR A 105 6.81 -1.37 -30.19
N GLN A 106 8.11 -1.66 -30.23
CA GLN A 106 8.69 -2.78 -29.47
C GLN A 106 8.40 -2.62 -27.97
N CYS A 107 7.97 -3.72 -27.35
CA CYS A 107 7.52 -3.79 -25.97
C CYS A 107 8.63 -3.58 -24.92
N VAL A 108 9.86 -3.38 -25.40
CA VAL A 108 11.08 -3.47 -24.61
C VAL A 108 12.09 -2.46 -25.14
N SER A 109 12.71 -1.68 -24.25
CA SER A 109 13.85 -0.83 -24.56
C SER A 109 15.14 -1.42 -23.97
N VAL A 110 16.26 -1.23 -24.67
CA VAL A 110 17.58 -1.61 -24.18
C VAL A 110 18.09 -0.53 -23.24
N SER A 111 18.59 -0.93 -22.07
CA SER A 111 19.25 -0.04 -21.11
C SER A 111 20.49 -0.73 -20.52
N CYS A 112 21.48 0.05 -20.11
CA CYS A 112 22.54 -0.47 -19.24
C CYS A 112 22.05 -0.51 -17.78
N ALA A 113 22.49 -1.51 -17.03
CA ALA A 113 22.27 -1.60 -15.58
C ALA A 113 23.21 -0.63 -14.85
N TRP A 114 22.65 0.31 -14.08
CA TRP A 114 23.39 1.28 -13.27
C TRP A 114 23.14 1.04 -11.78
N SER A 115 24.19 1.13 -10.96
CA SER A 115 24.04 1.13 -9.50
C SER A 115 23.40 2.43 -9.05
N LYS A 116 22.18 2.36 -8.50
CA LYS A 116 21.67 3.42 -7.63
C LYS A 116 22.01 3.03 -6.19
N MET A 117 23.27 3.25 -5.79
CA MET A 117 23.67 3.15 -4.39
C MET A 117 23.54 4.53 -3.73
N ASP A 118 22.89 4.51 -2.58
CA ASP A 118 22.87 5.52 -1.51
C ASP A 118 22.04 6.81 -1.69
N THR A 119 20.78 6.75 -1.27
CA THR A 119 20.20 7.83 -0.46
C THR A 119 19.56 7.24 0.79
N LYS A 120 20.36 7.12 1.85
CA LYS A 120 19.86 7.17 3.22
C LYS A 120 19.37 8.60 3.46
N PHE A 121 18.10 8.77 3.78
CA PHE A 121 17.57 9.94 4.48
C PHE A 121 16.77 9.43 5.68
#